data_AF-A0A9X3LJV7-F1
#
_entry.id   AF-A0A9X3LJV7-F1
#
_cell.length_a   1.000
_cell.length_b   1.000
_cell.length_c   1.000
_cell.angle_alpha   90.00
_cell.angle_beta   90.00
_cell.angle_gamma   90.00
#
_symmetry.space_group_name_H-M   'P 1'
#
loop_
_entity.id
_entity.type
_entity.pdbx_description
1 polymer ?
#
loop_
_entity_poly.entity_id
_entity_poly.type
_entity_poly.pdbx_seq_one_letter_code
_entity_poly.pdbx_strand_id
1 'polypeptide(L)'
;MDGILKVGKYLVDHAEEIVTSMIGPALERAEFEVTEEMIQQSIKLNVEFLNMLVNSFEASNEVAAAELIKWSKKNGEQQAAMLAQLSTMIKPYAENRLMYLQNITQIAMDHGLSTEDVLKISNRISYLLDVSMIETIFAYEAYRDDQLKDRQKEINELSAPIVPIQHGIAVLPLIGVIDYPRVQHLLNNVLPSIPSLDVDHLIIDFSGILTIDSEVAQHIFTIHNVLQLLGIHVMFTGIRPNLSMAVVQAGIDFTSFNTYGSVKQAIESVR
;
A
#
# COMPACT_ATOMS: atom_id res chain seq x y z
N MET A 1 -40.96 -27.76 -11.08
CA MET A 1 -39.94 -26.85 -10.53
C MET A 1 -38.65 -27.62 -10.47
N ASP A 2 -37.64 -27.15 -11.19
CA ASP A 2 -36.27 -27.64 -11.14
C ASP A 2 -35.80 -27.78 -9.68
N GLY A 3 -35.19 -28.91 -9.34
CA GLY A 3 -34.74 -29.20 -7.98
C GLY A 3 -33.70 -28.20 -7.49
N ILE A 4 -32.83 -27.73 -8.39
CA ILE A 4 -31.79 -26.74 -8.10
C ILE A 4 -32.43 -25.41 -7.68
N LEU A 5 -33.50 -24.98 -8.37
CA LEU A 5 -34.24 -23.76 -8.01
C LEU A 5 -34.92 -23.85 -6.65
N LYS A 6 -35.41 -25.03 -6.25
CA LYS A 6 -35.99 -25.23 -4.90
C LYS A 6 -34.93 -25.08 -3.81
N VAL A 7 -33.77 -25.71 -4.00
CA VAL A 7 -32.65 -25.59 -3.06
C VAL A 7 -32.13 -24.16 -3.04
N GLY A 8 -31.98 -23.52 -4.20
CA GLY A 8 -31.62 -22.10 -4.30
C GLY A 8 -32.57 -21.20 -3.52
N LYS A 9 -33.88 -21.39 -3.69
CA LYS A 9 -34.88 -20.65 -2.91
C LYS A 9 -34.75 -20.91 -1.41
N TYR A 10 -34.56 -22.15 -0.99
CA TYR A 10 -34.36 -22.48 0.43
C TYR A 10 -33.13 -21.78 1.01
N LEU A 11 -31.99 -21.80 0.29
CA LEU A 11 -30.75 -21.15 0.71
C LEU A 11 -30.91 -19.64 0.85
N VAL A 12 -31.64 -18.97 -0.06
CA VAL A 12 -31.91 -17.53 0.02
C VAL A 12 -32.86 -17.22 1.18
N ASP A 13 -33.96 -17.97 1.32
CA ASP A 13 -34.98 -17.73 2.36
C ASP A 13 -34.41 -17.93 3.79
N HIS A 14 -33.36 -18.75 3.95
CA HIS A 14 -32.72 -19.06 5.24
C HIS A 14 -31.25 -18.57 5.32
N ALA A 15 -30.85 -17.64 4.46
CA ALA A 15 -29.44 -17.27 4.29
C ALA A 15 -28.78 -16.82 5.59
N GLU A 16 -29.46 -15.97 6.37
CA GLU A 16 -28.94 -15.42 7.62
C GLU A 16 -28.76 -16.50 8.69
N GLU A 17 -29.72 -17.43 8.82
CA GLU A 17 -29.64 -18.56 9.75
C GLU A 17 -28.48 -19.49 9.39
N ILE A 18 -28.37 -19.85 8.10
CA ILE A 18 -27.31 -20.71 7.58
C ILE A 18 -25.94 -20.08 7.85
N VAL A 19 -25.75 -18.81 7.47
CA VAL A 19 -24.48 -18.10 7.67
C VAL A 19 -24.15 -17.94 9.15
N THR A 20 -25.11 -17.61 10.00
CA THR A 20 -24.89 -17.46 11.44
C THR A 20 -24.44 -18.78 12.07
N SER A 21 -25.06 -19.90 11.68
CA SER A 21 -24.67 -21.24 12.14
C SER A 21 -23.23 -21.62 11.75
N MET A 22 -22.73 -21.07 10.63
CA MET A 22 -21.37 -21.30 10.14
C MET A 22 -20.32 -20.47 10.88
N ILE A 23 -20.69 -19.30 11.39
CA ILE A 23 -19.74 -18.36 12.01
C ILE A 23 -19.31 -18.83 13.41
N GLY A 24 -20.19 -19.48 14.18
CA GLY A 24 -19.89 -19.91 15.56
C GLY A 24 -18.56 -20.68 15.69
N PRO A 25 -18.35 -21.78 14.95
CA PRO A 25 -17.08 -22.52 14.98
C PRO A 25 -15.87 -21.74 14.47
N ALA A 26 -16.07 -20.70 13.65
CA ALA A 26 -14.98 -19.84 13.18
C ALA A 26 -14.55 -18.85 14.27
N LEU A 27 -15.48 -18.36 15.09
CA LEU A 27 -15.18 -17.46 16.22
C LEU A 27 -14.34 -18.14 17.30
N GLU A 28 -14.60 -19.41 17.61
CA GLU A 28 -13.83 -20.18 18.59
C GLU A 28 -12.35 -20.36 18.20
N ARG A 29 -12.05 -20.28 16.90
CA ARG A 29 -10.70 -20.44 16.34
C ARG A 29 -10.02 -19.10 16.04
N ALA A 30 -10.65 -17.96 16.34
CA ALA A 30 -10.09 -16.66 16.03
C ALA A 30 -8.82 -16.40 16.86
N GLU A 31 -7.72 -16.07 16.18
CA GLU A 31 -6.44 -15.72 16.83
C GLU A 31 -6.42 -14.25 17.33
N PHE A 32 -7.54 -13.52 17.28
CA PHE A 32 -7.65 -12.10 17.62
C PHE A 32 -9.02 -11.75 18.23
N GLU A 33 -9.13 -10.56 18.83
CA GLU A 33 -10.38 -10.07 19.42
C GLU A 33 -11.43 -9.78 18.34
N VAL A 34 -12.54 -10.52 18.38
CA VAL A 34 -13.64 -10.33 17.43
C VAL A 34 -14.72 -9.45 18.06
N THR A 35 -14.97 -8.29 17.44
CA THR A 35 -16.01 -7.36 17.90
C THR A 35 -17.38 -7.71 17.31
N GLU A 36 -18.44 -7.23 17.95
CA GLU A 36 -19.80 -7.41 17.45
C GLU A 36 -20.00 -6.79 16.06
N GLU A 37 -19.37 -5.65 15.78
CA GLU A 37 -19.39 -5.01 14.47
C GLU A 37 -18.75 -5.89 13.38
N MET A 38 -17.63 -6.54 13.69
CA MET A 38 -16.97 -7.48 12.77
C MET A 38 -17.86 -8.69 12.47
N ILE A 39 -18.58 -9.20 13.49
CA ILE A 39 -19.51 -10.32 13.31
C ILE A 39 -20.66 -9.89 12.39
N GLN A 40 -21.29 -8.74 12.65
CA GLN A 40 -22.41 -8.24 11.85
C GLN A 40 -22.00 -8.00 10.39
N GLN A 41 -20.83 -7.40 10.18
CA GLN A 41 -20.29 -7.18 8.83
C GLN A 41 -19.97 -8.52 8.14
N SER A 42 -19.42 -9.50 8.87
CA SER A 42 -19.16 -10.84 8.35
C SER A 42 -20.46 -11.53 7.92
N ILE A 43 -21.50 -11.52 8.76
CA ILE A 43 -22.81 -12.10 8.44
C ILE A 43 -23.35 -11.48 7.15
N LYS A 44 -23.37 -10.14 7.08
CA LYS A 44 -23.86 -9.42 5.90
C LYS A 44 -23.14 -9.85 4.62
N LEU A 45 -21.81 -9.87 4.61
CA LEU A 45 -21.02 -10.21 3.42
C LEU A 45 -21.20 -11.67 3.02
N ASN A 46 -21.30 -12.59 3.98
CA ASN A 46 -21.52 -14.00 3.72
C ASN A 46 -22.95 -14.26 3.18
N VAL A 47 -23.97 -13.51 3.64
CA VAL A 47 -25.33 -13.55 3.08
C VAL A 47 -25.35 -13.03 1.63
N GLU A 48 -24.67 -11.93 1.35
CA GLU A 48 -24.52 -11.42 -0.02
C GLU A 48 -23.83 -12.45 -0.93
N PHE A 49 -22.76 -13.08 -0.45
CA PHE A 49 -22.06 -14.15 -1.16
C PHE A 49 -22.96 -15.36 -1.44
N LEU A 50 -23.72 -15.82 -0.45
CA LEU A 50 -24.65 -16.95 -0.61
C LEU A 50 -25.73 -16.66 -1.65
N ASN A 51 -26.26 -15.43 -1.68
CA ASN A 51 -27.24 -15.01 -2.69
C ASN A 51 -26.63 -15.02 -4.10
N MET A 52 -25.40 -14.51 -4.26
CA MET A 52 -24.69 -14.56 -5.54
C MET A 52 -24.38 -16.00 -5.98
N LEU A 53 -23.99 -16.85 -5.04
CA LEU A 53 -23.78 -18.27 -5.29
C LEU A 53 -25.05 -18.92 -5.83
N VAL A 54 -26.21 -18.68 -5.21
CA VAL A 54 -27.48 -19.22 -5.70
C VAL A 54 -27.82 -18.72 -7.10
N ASN A 55 -27.65 -17.43 -7.37
CA ASN A 55 -27.87 -16.85 -8.70
C ASN A 55 -26.94 -17.43 -9.77
N SER A 56 -25.79 -17.96 -9.37
CA SER A 56 -24.80 -18.54 -10.27
C SER A 56 -25.02 -20.00 -10.64
N PHE A 57 -25.97 -20.72 -10.01
CA PHE A 57 -26.14 -22.16 -10.25
C PHE A 57 -26.33 -22.50 -11.74
N GLU A 58 -27.11 -21.69 -12.45
CA GLU A 58 -27.38 -21.86 -13.90
C GLU A 58 -26.51 -20.97 -14.80
N ALA A 59 -25.62 -20.16 -14.23
CA ALA A 59 -24.78 -19.23 -15.00
C ALA A 59 -23.57 -19.95 -15.62
N SER A 60 -22.94 -19.35 -16.64
CA SER A 60 -21.59 -19.82 -17.06
C SER A 60 -20.55 -19.43 -16.00
N ASN A 61 -19.37 -20.06 -16.03
CA ASN A 61 -18.28 -19.73 -15.12
C ASN A 61 -17.82 -18.28 -15.29
N GLU A 62 -17.77 -17.80 -16.54
CA GLU A 62 -17.37 -16.42 -16.86
C GLU A 62 -18.34 -15.40 -16.27
N VAL A 63 -19.65 -15.64 -16.38
CA VAL A 63 -20.68 -14.75 -15.83
C VAL A 63 -20.62 -14.74 -14.30
N ALA A 64 -20.57 -15.92 -13.69
CA ALA A 64 -20.51 -16.06 -12.23
C ALA A 64 -19.26 -15.39 -11.64
N ALA A 65 -18.09 -15.60 -12.26
CA ALA A 65 -16.85 -14.96 -11.85
C ALA A 65 -16.91 -13.44 -12.03
N ALA A 66 -17.44 -12.93 -13.14
CA ALA A 66 -17.55 -11.50 -13.38
C ALA A 66 -18.42 -10.78 -12.34
N GLU A 67 -19.53 -11.39 -11.93
CA GLU A 67 -20.37 -10.85 -10.85
C GLU A 67 -19.63 -10.85 -9.50
N LEU A 68 -18.89 -11.93 -9.19
CA LEU A 68 -18.07 -12.01 -7.99
C LEU A 68 -16.96 -10.96 -7.96
N ILE A 69 -16.24 -10.78 -9.06
CA ILE A 69 -15.19 -9.76 -9.19
C ILE A 69 -15.77 -8.37 -8.95
N LYS A 70 -16.95 -8.06 -9.53
CA LYS A 70 -17.61 -6.77 -9.35
C LYS A 70 -18.01 -6.53 -7.89
N TRP A 71 -18.54 -7.54 -7.22
CA TRP A 71 -18.87 -7.47 -5.80
C TRP A 71 -17.61 -7.35 -4.93
N SER A 72 -16.57 -8.12 -5.23
CA SER A 72 -15.29 -8.08 -4.53
C SER A 72 -14.66 -6.70 -4.62
N LYS A 73 -14.64 -6.05 -5.79
CA LYS A 73 -14.12 -4.68 -5.91
C LYS A 73 -14.84 -3.66 -5.03
N LYS A 74 -16.13 -3.85 -4.75
CA LYS A 74 -16.91 -2.95 -3.88
C LYS A 74 -16.62 -3.17 -2.39
N ASN A 75 -16.33 -4.41 -2.00
CA ASN A 75 -16.18 -4.81 -0.60
C ASN A 75 -14.73 -5.08 -0.18
N GLY A 76 -13.83 -5.26 -1.15
CA GLY A 76 -12.46 -5.73 -0.97
C GLY A 76 -11.56 -4.68 -0.33
N GLU A 77 -11.78 -3.39 -0.59
CA GLU A 77 -11.07 -2.31 0.11
C GLU A 77 -11.38 -2.33 1.62
N GLN A 78 -12.65 -2.54 1.98
CA GLN A 78 -13.06 -2.63 3.39
C GLN A 78 -12.46 -3.86 4.07
N GLN A 79 -12.42 -5.02 3.39
CA GLN A 79 -11.77 -6.21 3.92
C GLN A 79 -10.25 -6.04 4.04
N ALA A 80 -9.59 -5.50 3.02
CA ALA A 80 -8.15 -5.27 3.01
C ALA A 80 -7.71 -4.33 4.13
N ALA A 81 -8.47 -3.26 4.39
CA ALA A 81 -8.19 -2.32 5.48
C ALA A 81 -8.29 -2.97 6.88
N MET A 82 -9.16 -3.98 7.04
CA MET A 82 -9.33 -4.70 8.32
C MET A 82 -8.23 -5.74 8.57
N LEU A 83 -7.45 -6.12 7.55
CA LEU A 83 -6.56 -7.27 7.61
C LEU A 83 -5.11 -6.82 7.66
N ALA A 84 -4.48 -7.04 8.81
CA ALA A 84 -3.08 -6.67 9.04
C ALA A 84 -2.09 -7.56 8.26
N GLN A 85 -2.46 -8.82 7.97
CA GLN A 85 -1.58 -9.79 7.31
C GLN A 85 -2.34 -10.71 6.37
N LEU A 86 -1.74 -11.05 5.22
CA LEU A 86 -2.31 -12.03 4.28
C LEU A 86 -2.60 -13.40 4.91
N SER A 87 -1.80 -13.81 5.89
CA SER A 87 -1.93 -15.08 6.61
C SER A 87 -3.27 -15.21 7.37
N THR A 88 -3.85 -14.11 7.85
CA THR A 88 -5.13 -14.13 8.57
C THR A 88 -6.30 -14.46 7.64
N MET A 89 -6.14 -14.26 6.33
CA MET A 89 -7.11 -14.67 5.31
C MET A 89 -6.91 -16.12 4.86
N ILE A 90 -5.65 -16.53 4.62
CA ILE A 90 -5.36 -17.84 4.03
C ILE A 90 -5.57 -18.98 5.03
N LYS A 91 -5.12 -18.83 6.28
CA LYS A 91 -5.18 -19.90 7.29
C LYS A 91 -6.58 -20.50 7.47
N PRO A 92 -7.64 -19.71 7.72
CA PRO A 92 -8.97 -20.27 7.94
C PRO A 92 -9.66 -20.72 6.64
N TYR A 93 -9.13 -20.35 5.46
CA TYR A 93 -9.82 -20.54 4.19
C TYR A 93 -10.18 -22.00 3.91
N ALA A 94 -9.23 -22.93 4.10
CA ALA A 94 -9.47 -24.34 3.80
C ALA A 94 -10.60 -24.95 4.65
N GLU A 95 -10.65 -24.60 5.93
CA GLU A 95 -11.67 -25.09 6.87
C GLU A 95 -13.02 -24.44 6.59
N ASN A 96 -13.04 -23.13 6.32
CA ASN A 96 -14.26 -22.41 5.95
C ASN A 96 -14.85 -22.94 4.64
N ARG A 97 -13.99 -23.18 3.65
CA ARG A 97 -14.38 -23.76 2.36
C ARG A 97 -15.02 -25.13 2.55
N LEU A 98 -14.42 -25.99 3.38
CA LEU A 98 -14.96 -27.31 3.67
C LEU A 98 -16.34 -27.22 4.36
N MET A 99 -16.48 -26.32 5.33
CA MET A 99 -17.74 -26.08 6.03
C MET A 99 -18.86 -25.63 5.08
N TYR A 100 -18.58 -24.68 4.18
CA TYR A 100 -19.52 -24.24 3.15
C TYR A 100 -19.94 -25.40 2.24
N LEU A 101 -18.97 -26.18 1.75
CA LEU A 101 -19.26 -27.34 0.91
C LEU A 101 -20.14 -28.35 1.64
N GLN A 102 -19.79 -28.71 2.89
CA GLN A 102 -20.52 -29.73 3.66
C GLN A 102 -21.97 -29.31 3.92
N ASN A 103 -22.19 -28.08 4.43
CA ASN A 103 -23.52 -27.61 4.78
C ASN A 103 -24.44 -27.51 3.56
N ILE A 104 -23.98 -26.90 2.47
CA ILE A 104 -24.84 -26.72 1.29
C ILE A 104 -25.06 -28.07 0.56
N THR A 105 -24.05 -28.94 0.53
CA THR A 105 -24.20 -30.30 -0.02
C THR A 105 -25.21 -31.11 0.80
N GLN A 106 -25.20 -30.98 2.14
CA GLN A 106 -26.18 -31.64 3.00
C GLN A 106 -27.60 -31.12 2.73
N ILE A 107 -27.78 -29.80 2.65
CA ILE A 107 -29.08 -29.20 2.30
C ILE A 107 -29.57 -29.70 0.93
N ALA A 108 -28.69 -29.79 -0.06
CA ALA A 108 -29.01 -30.31 -1.38
C ALA A 108 -29.47 -31.78 -1.34
N MET A 109 -28.79 -32.63 -0.58
CA MET A 109 -29.15 -34.04 -0.38
C MET A 109 -30.48 -34.19 0.36
N ASP A 110 -30.72 -33.40 1.41
CA ASP A 110 -31.95 -33.44 2.21
C ASP A 110 -33.20 -33.04 1.40
N HIS A 111 -33.01 -32.21 0.36
CA HIS A 111 -34.04 -31.85 -0.61
C HIS A 111 -34.23 -32.87 -1.73
N GLY A 112 -33.51 -34.00 -1.70
CA GLY A 112 -33.66 -35.10 -2.64
C GLY A 112 -33.11 -34.81 -4.04
N LEU A 113 -32.11 -33.93 -4.16
CA LEU A 113 -31.42 -33.70 -5.42
C LEU A 113 -30.71 -34.97 -5.92
N SER A 114 -30.60 -35.09 -7.24
CA SER A 114 -29.82 -36.15 -7.86
C SER A 114 -28.33 -35.97 -7.55
N THR A 115 -27.55 -37.06 -7.61
CA THR A 115 -26.08 -36.97 -7.46
C THR A 115 -25.46 -36.01 -8.48
N GLU A 116 -26.02 -35.93 -9.69
CA GLU A 116 -25.55 -34.99 -10.71
C GLU A 116 -25.78 -33.54 -10.30
N ASP A 117 -26.96 -33.21 -9.79
CA ASP A 117 -27.29 -31.84 -9.38
C ASP A 117 -26.55 -31.43 -8.10
N VAL A 118 -26.36 -32.37 -7.16
CA VAL A 118 -25.50 -32.16 -6.00
C VAL A 118 -24.08 -31.83 -6.45
N LEU A 119 -23.51 -32.60 -7.40
CA LEU A 119 -22.18 -32.31 -7.94
C LEU A 119 -22.10 -30.96 -8.66
N LYS A 120 -23.14 -30.57 -9.41
CA LYS A 120 -23.21 -29.23 -10.04
C LYS A 120 -23.13 -28.12 -8.99
N ILE A 121 -23.93 -28.22 -7.93
CA ILE A 121 -23.94 -27.25 -6.83
C ILE A 121 -22.58 -27.25 -6.10
N SER A 122 -22.06 -28.40 -5.69
CA SER A 122 -20.76 -28.51 -4.99
C SER A 122 -19.62 -27.92 -5.82
N ASN A 123 -19.57 -28.19 -7.13
CA ASN A 123 -18.57 -27.62 -8.03
C ASN A 123 -18.72 -26.12 -8.18
N ARG A 124 -19.96 -25.60 -8.25
CA ARG A 124 -20.20 -24.15 -8.30
C ARG A 124 -19.69 -23.45 -7.04
N ILE A 125 -20.02 -23.99 -5.86
CA ILE A 125 -19.58 -23.45 -4.57
C ILE A 125 -18.06 -23.43 -4.49
N SER A 126 -17.45 -24.58 -4.81
CA SER A 126 -16.00 -24.75 -4.87
C SER A 126 -15.35 -23.67 -5.74
N TYR A 127 -15.86 -23.49 -6.96
CA TYR A 127 -15.35 -22.51 -7.91
C TYR A 127 -15.48 -21.08 -7.38
N LEU A 128 -16.65 -20.66 -6.90
CA LEU A 128 -16.84 -19.28 -6.45
C LEU A 128 -16.07 -18.96 -5.16
N LEU A 129 -15.91 -19.90 -4.23
CA LEU A 129 -15.04 -19.69 -3.07
C LEU A 129 -13.59 -19.48 -3.51
N ASP A 130 -13.11 -20.29 -4.46
CA ASP A 130 -11.73 -20.18 -4.95
C ASP A 130 -11.51 -18.86 -5.71
N VAL A 131 -12.47 -18.42 -6.53
CA VAL A 131 -12.43 -17.08 -7.16
C VAL A 131 -12.49 -15.98 -6.10
N SER A 132 -13.34 -16.12 -5.07
CA SER A 132 -13.43 -15.14 -3.97
C SER A 132 -12.10 -14.97 -3.27
N MET A 133 -11.40 -16.07 -3.00
CA MET A 133 -10.09 -16.05 -2.36
C MET A 133 -9.05 -15.33 -3.22
N ILE A 134 -9.01 -15.63 -4.52
CA ILE A 134 -8.11 -14.96 -5.48
C ILE A 134 -8.36 -13.45 -5.50
N GLU A 135 -9.61 -13.03 -5.61
CA GLU A 135 -9.95 -11.60 -5.66
C GLU A 135 -9.64 -10.89 -4.34
N THR A 136 -9.78 -11.59 -3.21
CA THR A 136 -9.42 -11.05 -1.89
C THR A 136 -7.89 -10.83 -1.81
N ILE A 137 -7.09 -11.76 -2.34
CA ILE A 137 -5.63 -11.61 -2.43
C ILE A 137 -5.26 -10.39 -3.29
N PHE A 138 -5.86 -10.24 -4.47
CA PHE A 138 -5.59 -9.09 -5.34
C PHE A 138 -5.99 -7.75 -4.70
N ALA A 139 -7.13 -7.72 -3.99
CA ALA A 139 -7.55 -6.52 -3.26
C ALA A 139 -6.54 -6.15 -2.15
N TYR A 140 -6.04 -7.15 -1.42
CA TYR A 140 -5.02 -6.95 -0.39
C TYR A 140 -3.68 -6.49 -0.97
N GLU A 141 -3.24 -7.05 -2.10
CA GLU A 141 -2.02 -6.61 -2.80
C GLU A 141 -2.13 -5.16 -3.26
N ALA A 142 -3.26 -4.79 -3.89
CA ALA A 142 -3.51 -3.42 -4.33
C ALA A 142 -3.50 -2.43 -3.16
N TYR A 143 -4.17 -2.75 -2.05
CA TYR A 143 -4.16 -1.94 -0.83
C TYR A 143 -2.75 -1.78 -0.26
N ARG A 144 -1.98 -2.87 -0.20
CA ARG A 144 -0.61 -2.84 0.33
C ARG A 144 0.32 -2.00 -0.54
N ASP A 145 0.19 -2.08 -1.86
CA ASP A 145 0.97 -1.27 -2.79
C ASP A 145 0.65 0.23 -2.65
N ASP A 146 -0.62 0.57 -2.41
CA ASP A 146 -1.03 1.95 -2.15
C ASP A 146 -0.43 2.47 -0.83
N GLN A 147 -0.55 1.69 0.24
CA GLN A 147 0.08 2.00 1.52
C GLN A 147 1.60 2.16 1.41
N LEU A 148 2.27 1.32 0.62
CA LEU A 148 3.71 1.44 0.39
C LEU A 148 4.07 2.73 -0.36
N LYS A 149 3.28 3.12 -1.36
CA LYS A 149 3.46 4.40 -2.08
C LYS A 149 3.28 5.59 -1.15
N ASP A 150 2.25 5.57 -0.31
CA ASP A 150 2.00 6.64 0.65
C ASP A 150 3.12 6.74 1.69
N ARG A 151 3.57 5.61 2.24
CA ARG A 151 4.74 5.58 3.14
C ARG A 151 6.00 6.10 2.45
N GLN A 152 6.23 5.75 1.19
CA GLN A 152 7.37 6.25 0.44
C GLN A 152 7.28 7.76 0.19
N LYS A 153 6.07 8.28 -0.03
CA LYS A 153 5.82 9.72 -0.16
C LYS A 153 6.08 10.45 1.16
N GLU A 154 5.56 9.94 2.28
CA GLU A 154 5.84 10.46 3.63
C GLU A 154 7.35 10.47 3.90
N ILE A 155 8.06 9.37 3.62
CA ILE A 155 9.52 9.31 3.74
C ILE A 155 10.17 10.38 2.87
N ASN A 156 9.75 10.53 1.61
CA ASN A 156 10.35 11.50 0.71
C ASN A 156 10.18 12.94 1.20
N GLU A 157 8.97 13.30 1.65
CA GLU A 157 8.64 14.59 2.27
C GLU A 157 9.46 14.83 3.55
N LEU A 158 9.69 13.79 4.36
CA LEU A 158 10.50 13.86 5.58
C LEU A 158 12.02 13.81 5.33
N SER A 159 12.49 13.45 4.12
CA SER A 159 13.90 13.14 3.89
C SER A 159 14.77 14.35 3.52
N ALA A 160 14.21 15.56 3.41
CA ALA A 160 14.96 16.80 3.13
C ALA A 160 14.33 18.04 3.78
N PRO A 161 14.08 18.05 5.09
CA PRO A 161 13.61 19.25 5.76
C PRO A 161 14.73 20.29 5.75
N ILE A 162 14.44 21.49 5.27
CA ILE A 162 15.27 22.65 5.57
C ILE A 162 15.05 22.97 7.04
N VAL A 163 16.10 22.88 7.84
CA VAL A 163 16.05 23.10 9.30
C VAL A 163 16.66 24.46 9.62
N PRO A 164 15.86 25.46 10.00
CA PRO A 164 16.39 26.72 10.53
C PRO A 164 17.15 26.46 11.83
N ILE A 165 18.38 26.97 11.92
CA ILE A 165 19.25 26.75 13.08
C ILE A 165 19.59 28.04 13.83
N GLN A 166 19.53 29.19 13.15
CA GLN A 166 19.60 30.53 13.72
C GLN A 166 18.96 31.53 12.75
N HIS A 167 18.79 32.79 13.16
CA HIS A 167 18.25 33.83 12.29
C HIS A 167 19.06 33.93 10.99
N GLY A 168 18.37 33.90 9.84
CA GLY A 168 18.98 33.95 8.51
C GLY A 168 19.76 32.70 8.08
N ILE A 169 19.88 31.64 8.91
CA ILE A 169 20.65 30.44 8.55
C ILE A 169 19.82 29.16 8.73
N ALA A 170 19.78 28.34 7.67
CA ALA A 170 19.21 27.00 7.71
C ALA A 170 20.17 25.93 7.17
N VAL A 171 19.90 24.68 7.52
CA VAL A 171 20.64 23.50 7.05
C VAL A 171 19.70 22.60 6.25
N LEU A 172 20.14 22.16 5.08
CA LEU A 172 19.53 21.09 4.28
C LEU A 172 20.44 19.85 4.36
N PRO A 173 20.17 18.90 5.28
CA PRO A 173 20.93 17.67 5.35
C PRO A 173 20.55 16.73 4.19
N LEU A 174 21.54 16.23 3.47
CA LEU A 174 21.37 15.21 2.45
C LEU A 174 21.77 13.85 3.03
N ILE A 175 20.83 12.91 3.08
CA ILE A 175 21.00 11.60 3.71
C ILE A 175 20.78 10.49 2.69
N GLY A 176 21.65 9.48 2.69
CA GLY A 176 21.48 8.27 1.89
C GLY A 176 22.05 8.39 0.48
N VAL A 177 21.28 7.93 -0.51
CA VAL A 177 21.67 7.96 -1.93
C VAL A 177 21.03 9.17 -2.59
N ILE A 178 21.82 9.94 -3.33
CA ILE A 178 21.31 11.03 -4.16
C ILE A 178 21.28 10.54 -5.60
N ASP A 179 20.07 10.32 -6.11
CA ASP A 179 19.78 9.93 -7.48
C ASP A 179 18.93 10.99 -8.20
N TYR A 180 18.63 10.76 -9.48
CA TYR A 180 17.84 11.71 -10.28
C TYR A 180 16.45 12.01 -9.68
N PRO A 181 15.63 11.02 -9.27
CA PRO A 181 14.37 11.27 -8.57
C PRO A 181 14.52 12.16 -7.35
N ARG A 182 15.57 11.95 -6.52
CA ARG A 182 15.81 12.77 -5.33
C ARG A 182 16.11 14.22 -5.67
N VAL A 183 16.92 14.47 -6.70
CA VAL A 183 17.21 15.85 -7.15
C VAL A 183 15.95 16.53 -7.70
N GLN A 184 15.15 15.83 -8.50
CA GLN A 184 13.87 16.38 -8.98
C GLN A 184 12.94 16.72 -7.81
N HIS A 185 12.91 15.90 -6.77
CA HIS A 185 12.16 16.21 -5.56
C HIS A 185 12.68 17.47 -4.86
N LEU A 186 14.00 17.63 -4.71
CA LEU A 186 14.60 18.84 -4.14
C LEU A 186 14.20 20.09 -4.93
N LEU A 187 14.36 20.08 -6.25
CA LEU A 187 14.07 21.21 -7.13
C LEU A 187 12.58 21.60 -7.11
N ASN A 188 11.68 20.62 -7.14
CA ASN A 188 10.24 20.87 -7.32
C ASN A 188 9.47 21.05 -6.00
N ASN A 189 9.98 20.53 -4.88
CA ASN A 189 9.24 20.54 -3.61
C ASN A 189 9.99 21.22 -2.46
N VAL A 190 11.33 21.11 -2.41
CA VAL A 190 12.11 21.64 -1.29
C VAL A 190 12.55 23.08 -1.55
N LEU A 191 13.19 23.37 -2.70
CA LEU A 191 13.66 24.73 -3.00
C LEU A 191 12.53 25.78 -3.03
N PRO A 192 11.32 25.49 -3.55
CA PRO A 192 10.22 26.46 -3.55
C PRO A 192 9.72 26.84 -2.15
N SER A 193 10.04 26.06 -1.12
CA SER A 193 9.65 26.37 0.26
C SER A 193 10.58 27.41 0.92
N ILE A 194 11.82 27.56 0.43
CA ILE A 194 12.85 28.37 1.10
C ILE A 194 12.49 29.86 1.24
N PRO A 195 11.89 30.54 0.24
CA PRO A 195 11.54 31.96 0.40
C PRO A 195 10.60 32.25 1.57
N SER A 196 9.82 31.27 2.02
CA SER A 196 8.92 31.41 3.18
C SER A 196 9.62 31.28 4.54
N LEU A 197 10.89 30.86 4.56
CA LEU A 197 11.64 30.54 5.78
C LEU A 197 12.55 31.67 6.29
N ASP A 198 12.59 32.82 5.61
CA ASP A 198 13.44 33.98 5.98
C ASP A 198 14.92 33.58 6.16
N VAL A 199 15.46 32.91 5.13
CA VAL A 199 16.82 32.35 5.12
C VAL A 199 17.71 33.09 4.12
N ASP A 200 18.80 33.68 4.63
CA ASP A 200 19.85 34.32 3.82
C ASP A 200 20.94 33.32 3.43
N HIS A 201 21.20 32.34 4.31
CA HIS A 201 22.27 31.36 4.19
C HIS A 201 21.73 29.93 4.30
N LEU A 202 22.00 29.11 3.28
CA LEU A 202 21.64 27.69 3.29
C LEU A 202 22.90 26.81 3.31
N ILE A 203 23.05 26.02 4.36
CA ILE A 203 24.10 25.00 4.47
C ILE A 203 23.57 23.69 3.92
N ILE A 204 24.10 23.20 2.81
CA ILE A 204 23.78 21.87 2.27
C ILE A 204 24.85 20.89 2.78
N ASP A 205 24.42 19.94 3.61
CA ASP A 205 25.33 19.00 4.28
C ASP A 205 25.35 17.63 3.61
N PHE A 206 26.51 17.23 3.09
CA PHE A 206 26.75 15.97 2.38
C PHE A 206 27.26 14.87 3.32
N SER A 207 27.41 15.15 4.62
CA SER A 207 28.01 14.22 5.59
C SER A 207 27.31 12.84 5.65
N GLY A 208 26.00 12.83 5.42
CA GLY A 208 25.11 11.66 5.44
C GLY A 208 24.95 10.91 4.11
N ILE A 209 25.63 11.34 3.05
CA ILE A 209 25.55 10.67 1.74
C ILE A 209 26.48 9.45 1.68
N LEU A 210 25.97 8.36 1.11
CA LEU A 210 26.72 7.12 0.89
C LEU A 210 27.36 7.08 -0.50
N THR A 211 26.58 7.43 -1.53
CA THR A 211 26.98 7.40 -2.94
C THR A 211 26.30 8.53 -3.71
N ILE A 212 26.99 9.01 -4.75
CA ILE A 212 26.49 10.01 -5.69
C ILE A 212 26.99 9.65 -7.08
N ASP A 213 26.13 9.76 -8.10
CA ASP A 213 26.54 9.60 -9.49
C ASP A 213 27.17 10.90 -10.02
N SER A 214 28.13 10.77 -10.92
CA SER A 214 28.71 11.87 -11.70
C SER A 214 27.66 12.70 -12.45
N GLU A 215 26.62 12.07 -13.01
CA GLU A 215 25.51 12.78 -13.68
C GLU A 215 24.67 13.56 -12.66
N VAL A 216 24.49 12.99 -11.47
CA VAL A 216 23.73 13.62 -10.39
C VAL A 216 24.50 14.77 -9.74
N ALA A 217 25.83 14.70 -9.72
CA ALA A 217 26.67 15.81 -9.29
C ALA A 217 26.35 17.08 -10.09
N GLN A 218 26.17 16.99 -11.42
CA GLN A 218 25.78 18.12 -12.27
C GLN A 218 24.48 18.79 -11.82
N HIS A 219 23.51 18.02 -11.34
CA HIS A 219 22.24 18.56 -10.88
C HIS A 219 22.33 19.29 -9.53
N ILE A 220 23.30 18.95 -8.66
CA ILE A 220 23.60 19.72 -7.45
C ILE A 220 24.02 21.16 -7.80
N PHE A 221 24.72 21.37 -8.91
CA PHE A 221 25.06 22.72 -9.39
C PHE A 221 23.84 23.49 -9.87
N THR A 222 22.88 22.80 -10.47
CA THR A 222 21.61 23.43 -10.84
C THR A 222 20.89 23.94 -9.59
N ILE A 223 20.88 23.15 -8.51
CA ILE A 223 20.33 23.57 -7.22
C ILE A 223 21.05 24.82 -6.69
N HIS A 224 22.39 24.83 -6.68
CA HIS A 224 23.16 26.00 -6.25
C HIS A 224 22.83 27.26 -7.06
N ASN A 225 22.81 27.15 -8.39
CA ASN A 225 22.52 28.29 -9.27
C ASN A 225 21.11 28.83 -9.04
N VAL A 226 20.12 27.95 -8.87
CA VAL A 226 18.74 28.35 -8.55
C VAL A 226 18.71 29.11 -7.22
N LEU A 227 19.39 28.60 -6.19
CA LEU A 227 19.46 29.25 -4.88
C LEU A 227 20.15 30.62 -4.93
N GLN A 228 21.24 30.75 -5.68
CA GLN A 228 21.91 32.05 -5.88
C GLN A 228 21.00 33.06 -6.59
N LEU A 229 20.22 32.63 -7.59
CA LEU A 229 19.25 33.49 -8.27
C LEU A 229 18.11 33.94 -7.34
N LEU A 230 17.79 33.13 -6.33
CA LEU A 230 16.85 33.48 -5.26
C LEU A 230 17.47 34.38 -4.17
N GLY A 231 18.75 34.76 -4.31
CA GLY A 231 19.46 35.61 -3.34
C GLY A 231 20.00 34.87 -2.12
N ILE A 232 20.06 33.53 -2.18
CA ILE A 232 20.46 32.70 -1.03
C ILE A 232 21.93 32.33 -1.13
N HIS A 233 22.69 32.62 -0.07
CA HIS A 233 24.09 32.26 0.04
C HIS A 233 24.25 30.78 0.43
N VAL A 234 24.63 29.96 -0.55
CA VAL A 234 24.81 28.52 -0.34
C VAL A 234 26.21 28.20 0.20
N MET A 235 26.26 27.34 1.22
CA MET A 235 27.49 26.76 1.76
C MET A 235 27.41 25.25 1.73
N PHE A 236 28.52 24.58 1.44
CA PHE A 236 28.60 23.12 1.40
C PHE A 236 29.42 22.56 2.54
N THR A 237 28.95 21.48 3.15
CA THR A 237 29.67 20.78 4.22
C THR A 237 29.69 19.28 4.03
N GLY A 238 30.62 18.58 4.70
CA GLY A 238 30.62 17.12 4.74
C GLY A 238 30.99 16.44 3.41
N ILE A 239 31.59 17.17 2.47
CA ILE A 239 32.06 16.62 1.19
C ILE A 239 33.23 15.66 1.45
N ARG A 240 33.03 14.38 1.11
CA ARG A 240 34.05 13.33 1.20
C ARG A 240 34.95 13.32 -0.04
N PRO A 241 36.19 12.79 0.05
CA PRO A 241 37.14 12.77 -1.08
C PRO A 241 36.60 12.16 -2.38
N ASN A 242 35.79 11.10 -2.28
CA ASN A 242 35.16 10.46 -3.43
C ASN A 242 34.18 11.40 -4.17
N LEU A 243 33.38 12.17 -3.44
CA LEU A 243 32.46 13.16 -4.01
C LEU A 243 33.24 14.29 -4.69
N SER A 244 34.31 14.79 -4.05
CA SER A 244 35.15 15.82 -4.68
C SER A 244 35.79 15.34 -5.99
N MET A 245 36.21 14.07 -6.06
CA MET A 245 36.78 13.49 -7.28
C MET A 245 35.75 13.39 -8.41
N ALA A 246 34.53 12.93 -8.11
CA ALA A 246 33.45 12.81 -9.10
C ALA A 246 33.08 14.16 -9.70
N VAL A 247 33.03 15.21 -8.88
CA VAL A 247 32.75 16.58 -9.31
C VAL A 247 33.86 17.14 -10.21
N VAL A 248 35.13 16.94 -9.83
CA VAL A 248 36.27 17.38 -10.65
C VAL A 248 36.29 16.64 -12.00
N GLN A 249 36.00 15.34 -12.01
CA GLN A 249 35.90 14.55 -13.24
C GLN A 249 34.76 15.02 -14.16
N ALA A 250 33.65 15.49 -13.58
CA ALA A 250 32.54 16.08 -14.34
C ALA A 250 32.87 17.46 -14.93
N GLY A 251 34.07 18.01 -14.67
CA GLY A 251 34.55 19.26 -15.25
C GLY A 251 33.96 20.52 -14.60
N ILE A 252 33.50 20.39 -13.36
CA ILE A 252 32.72 21.44 -12.70
C ILE A 252 33.61 22.31 -11.83
N ASP A 253 33.49 23.63 -11.98
CA ASP A 253 34.35 24.60 -11.30
C ASP A 253 33.93 24.79 -9.83
N PHE A 254 34.54 23.98 -8.95
CA PHE A 254 34.25 24.02 -7.53
C PHE A 254 34.83 25.23 -6.78
N THR A 255 35.59 26.10 -7.45
CA THR A 255 36.20 27.28 -6.80
C THR A 255 35.18 28.36 -6.45
N SER A 256 34.00 28.31 -7.06
CA SER A 256 32.88 29.22 -6.80
C SER A 256 32.08 28.88 -5.54
N PHE A 257 32.34 27.73 -4.88
CA PHE A 257 31.58 27.29 -3.70
C PHE A 257 32.29 27.56 -2.39
N ASN A 258 31.51 28.08 -1.44
CA ASN A 258 31.92 28.15 -0.05
C ASN A 258 31.80 26.76 0.58
N THR A 259 32.92 26.07 0.75
CA THR A 259 32.97 24.71 1.31
C THR A 259 33.66 24.72 2.68
N TYR A 260 33.07 24.02 3.64
CA TYR A 260 33.62 23.86 4.99
C TYR A 260 33.66 22.39 5.41
N GLY A 261 34.56 22.05 6.33
CA GLY A 261 34.70 20.67 6.80
C GLY A 261 33.53 20.19 7.66
N SER A 262 32.73 21.11 8.22
CA SER A 262 31.56 20.79 9.05
C SER A 262 30.54 21.93 9.07
N VAL A 263 29.28 21.59 9.40
CA VAL A 263 28.21 22.57 9.65
C VAL A 263 28.64 23.63 10.68
N LYS A 264 29.36 23.22 11.73
CA LYS A 264 29.89 24.15 12.74
C LYS A 264 30.79 25.23 12.13
N GLN A 265 31.74 24.84 11.27
CA GLN A 265 32.64 25.79 10.62
C GLN A 265 31.90 26.72 9.66
N ALA A 266 30.87 26.23 8.97
CA ALA A 266 30.02 27.05 8.10
C ALA A 266 29.20 28.08 8.89
N ILE A 267 28.73 27.75 10.10
CA ILE A 267 28.04 28.72 10.96
C ILE A 267 29.01 29.78 11.47
N GLU A 268 30.24 29.39 11.82
CA GLU A 268 31.26 30.30 12.34
C GLU A 268 31.75 31.31 11.28
N SER A 269 31.60 31.03 9.98
CA SER A 269 32.04 31.91 8.89
C SER A 269 31.06 33.02 8.51
N VAL A 270 29.80 32.93 8.95
CA VAL A 270 28.74 33.92 8.69
C VAL A 270 28.72 35.03 9.77
N ARG A 271 29.63 34.96 10.74
CA ARG A 271 29.78 35.94 11.84
C ARG A 271 30.61 37.16 11.46
#